data_AF-A0AAD6MTX4-F1
#
_entry.id   AF-A0AAD6MTX4-F1
#
_cell.length_a   1.000
_cell.length_b   1.000
_cell.length_c   1.000
_cell.angle_alpha   90.00
_cell.angle_beta   90.00
_cell.angle_gamma   90.00
#
_symmetry.space_group_name_H-M   'P 1'
#
loop_
_entity.id
_entity.type
_entity.pdbx_description
1 polymer ?
#
loop_
_entity_poly.entity_id
_entity_poly.type
_entity_poly.pdbx_seq_one_letter_code
_entity_poly.pdbx_strand_id
1 'polypeptide(L)'
;MGLFDKIRSSPRRSRRSAGTPATEPPTPPHSTGRDVTRKLPRAVLARIFDFICPHAFDHSYETSEDSMTDGCMLCDMRDLAHCSQVCRRWYPEAHLLLYTNVRIDTVHYCELEVILAAKRKRRSFFDRNGDLDAPQVRLELFMRSVRESRDLGKLVLSLRMPYMTREANKSTIARTISVLPLLRYVDLPTGLFSDEASCMTLKQELMASCPDLRRMSYRHGAEGSFARLHEASRWTNLEKLELSGLHIDARILRNGLAAFVRLKDLTLEDLPWLDDSAFEANSTLPPFPALELLTIRETPQLTANGLVSFLSATSNREALQDLSLASTGVLPSTLHRILAAAPQLRNLSITQEVSRSFPNEQIPPLKSQSLRLLHYEITSEVETHGLPPAANSYYTYLISCLMSRCLPSVRDIYVRDAQFPDTLLLAPPPRLFGGGESGPRMVGGLSQPLNVYSKGLDELEWNFTPYEPDCALGHHGARTRPVSFHEAQLNRSWGGEARKSVLVGNGFGGFLAVPEDDDRPQSSGGYKRASRQDLWR
;
A
#
# COMPACT_ATOMS: atom_id res chain seq x y z
N MET A 1 64.46 8.29 52.28
CA MET A 1 64.88 9.34 51.33
C MET A 1 64.54 8.80 49.94
N GLY A 2 63.41 9.12 49.31
CA GLY A 2 63.03 10.44 48.75
C GLY A 2 63.76 10.61 47.41
N LEU A 3 63.18 10.88 46.25
CA LEU A 3 61.91 11.53 45.91
C LEU A 3 61.44 11.10 44.51
N PHE A 4 60.12 10.92 44.37
CA PHE A 4 59.40 11.30 43.15
C PHE A 4 59.30 12.84 43.12
N ASP A 5 59.61 13.51 42.00
CA ASP A 5 58.89 14.74 41.65
C ASP A 5 59.04 15.18 40.17
N LYS A 6 57.86 15.33 39.55
CA LYS A 6 57.39 16.37 38.60
C LYS A 6 58.38 17.01 37.61
N ILE A 7 58.07 16.87 36.32
CA ILE A 7 58.03 18.04 35.41
C ILE A 7 56.78 17.97 34.52
N ARG A 8 55.86 18.91 34.78
CA ARG A 8 54.73 19.29 33.92
C ARG A 8 55.27 20.12 32.74
N SER A 9 54.88 19.83 31.50
CA SER A 9 55.07 20.73 30.36
C SER A 9 53.74 21.38 29.95
N SER A 10 53.66 22.70 30.12
CA SER A 10 52.57 23.59 29.68
C SER A 10 52.56 23.77 28.15
N PRO A 11 51.38 23.88 27.48
CA PRO A 11 51.32 24.18 26.06
C PRO A 11 51.37 25.69 25.77
N ARG A 12 52.18 26.06 24.77
CA ARG A 12 52.31 27.41 24.21
C ARG A 12 50.99 27.90 23.59
N ARG A 13 50.52 29.06 24.06
CA ARG A 13 49.45 29.87 23.47
C ARG A 13 49.84 30.35 22.07
N SER A 14 49.06 29.99 21.05
CA SER A 14 48.98 30.69 19.77
C SER A 14 47.68 31.49 19.73
N ARG A 15 47.81 32.81 19.52
CA ARG A 15 46.71 33.77 19.35
C ARG A 15 45.96 33.45 18.04
N ARG A 16 44.65 33.24 18.13
CA ARG A 16 43.73 33.38 16.99
C ARG A 16 42.69 34.46 17.28
N SER A 17 42.40 35.18 16.21
CA SER A 17 41.60 36.39 16.05
C SER A 17 40.18 36.27 16.58
N ALA A 18 39.66 37.41 17.04
CA ALA A 18 38.30 37.62 17.50
C ALA A 18 37.27 37.20 16.44
N GLY A 19 36.43 36.23 16.81
CA GLY A 19 35.16 35.91 16.19
C GLY A 19 34.12 35.84 17.31
N THR A 20 32.97 36.45 17.06
CA THR A 20 31.76 36.56 17.89
C THR A 20 31.49 35.33 18.79
N PRO A 21 31.14 35.51 20.08
CA PRO A 21 30.77 34.38 20.93
C PRO A 21 29.44 33.81 20.41
N ALA A 22 29.46 32.58 19.92
CA ALA A 22 28.26 31.81 19.68
C ALA A 22 27.56 31.60 21.03
N THR A 23 26.36 32.16 21.14
CA THR A 23 25.46 31.98 22.27
C THR A 23 25.21 30.48 22.47
N GLU A 24 25.77 29.89 23.53
CA GLU A 24 25.37 28.57 23.99
C GLU A 24 23.85 28.59 24.24
N PRO A 25 23.08 27.59 23.78
CA PRO A 25 21.67 27.52 24.14
C PRO A 25 21.57 27.45 25.67
N PRO A 26 20.68 28.22 26.31
CA PRO A 26 20.53 28.20 27.75
C PRO A 26 20.20 26.77 28.19
N THR A 27 21.00 26.24 29.11
CA THR A 27 20.64 25.02 29.82
C THR A 27 19.27 25.24 30.44
N PRO A 28 18.29 24.33 30.24
CA PRO A 28 16.98 24.52 30.82
C PRO A 28 17.13 24.61 32.34
N PRO A 29 16.39 25.51 33.01
CA PRO A 29 16.48 25.67 34.44
C PRO A 29 16.26 24.30 35.07
N HIS A 30 17.18 23.86 35.93
CA HIS A 30 17.00 22.66 36.73
C HIS A 30 15.72 22.81 37.55
N SER A 31 14.62 22.26 37.04
CA SER A 31 13.37 22.24 37.77
C SER A 31 13.62 21.37 39.00
N THR A 32 13.59 21.97 40.17
CA THR A 32 13.61 21.27 41.47
C THR A 32 12.28 20.56 41.76
N GLY A 33 11.45 20.35 40.73
CA GLY A 33 10.24 19.56 40.78
C GLY A 33 10.56 18.07 40.92
N ARG A 34 9.67 17.31 41.57
CA ARG A 34 9.73 15.85 41.58
C ARG A 34 9.73 15.37 40.13
N ASP A 35 10.79 14.67 39.76
CA ASP A 35 10.88 13.99 38.46
C ASP A 35 9.83 12.87 38.39
N VAL A 36 8.69 13.19 37.77
CA VAL A 36 7.54 12.28 37.62
C VAL A 36 7.88 11.17 36.63
N THR A 37 8.87 11.38 35.73
CA THR A 37 9.27 10.40 34.71
C THR A 37 9.83 9.11 35.33
N ARG A 38 10.44 9.21 36.52
CA ARG A 38 10.92 8.06 37.30
C ARG A 38 9.79 7.15 37.81
N LYS A 39 8.56 7.65 37.90
CA LYS A 39 7.41 6.92 38.45
C LYS A 39 6.44 6.40 37.39
N LEU A 40 6.67 6.68 36.11
CA LEU A 40 5.76 6.29 35.03
C LEU A 40 5.47 4.78 35.01
N PRO A 41 4.19 4.35 34.93
CA PRO A 41 3.85 2.95 34.77
C PRO A 41 4.53 2.32 33.55
N ARG A 42 4.83 1.02 33.62
CA ARG A 42 5.53 0.30 32.53
C ARG A 42 4.81 0.41 31.18
N ALA A 43 3.49 0.22 31.16
CA ALA A 43 2.69 0.35 29.94
C ALA A 43 2.76 1.76 29.32
N VAL A 44 2.86 2.81 30.15
CA VAL A 44 3.02 4.19 29.65
C VAL A 44 4.43 4.40 29.10
N LEU A 45 5.45 3.86 29.76
CA LEU A 45 6.83 3.92 29.26
C LEU A 45 7.00 3.18 27.93
N ALA A 46 6.44 1.98 27.79
CA ALA A 46 6.45 1.22 26.55
C ALA A 46 5.81 2.04 25.41
N ARG A 47 4.61 2.60 25.65
CA ARG A 47 3.93 3.45 24.68
C ARG A 47 4.72 4.70 24.29
N ILE A 48 5.45 5.32 25.23
CA ILE A 48 6.33 6.45 24.92
C ILE A 48 7.48 5.99 24.01
N PHE A 49 8.09 4.84 24.30
CA PHE A 49 9.17 4.29 23.49
C PHE A 49 8.70 3.87 22.09
N ASP A 50 7.46 3.41 21.94
CA ASP A 50 6.85 3.16 20.63
C ASP A 50 6.81 4.42 19.77
N PHE A 51 6.59 5.61 20.35
CA PHE A 51 6.65 6.87 19.62
C PHE A 51 8.08 7.32 19.27
N ILE A 52 9.09 6.87 20.01
CA ILE A 52 10.50 7.16 19.70
C ILE A 52 10.99 6.28 18.56
N CYS A 53 10.58 5.02 18.55
CA CYS A 53 11.01 4.03 17.56
C CYS A 53 9.80 3.26 17.01
N PRO A 54 8.98 3.89 16.16
CA PRO A 54 7.72 3.31 15.69
C PRO A 54 7.90 2.01 14.91
N HIS A 55 8.98 1.92 14.13
CA HIS A 55 9.27 0.72 13.33
C HIS A 55 9.71 -0.50 14.18
N ALA A 56 10.15 -0.31 15.43
CA ALA A 56 10.44 -1.43 16.34
C ALA A 56 9.15 -2.10 16.87
N PHE A 57 8.01 -1.43 16.76
CA PHE A 57 6.68 -1.99 17.05
C PHE A 57 5.99 -2.55 15.80
N ASP A 58 6.64 -2.50 14.64
CA ASP A 58 6.05 -2.99 13.40
C ASP A 58 5.98 -4.52 13.38
N HIS A 59 4.77 -5.05 13.59
CA HIS A 59 4.45 -6.47 13.50
C HIS A 59 3.98 -6.89 12.10
N SER A 60 4.06 -6.01 11.11
CA SER A 60 3.85 -6.38 9.72
C SER A 60 4.88 -7.43 9.28
N TYR A 61 4.49 -8.23 8.29
CA TYR A 61 5.41 -9.15 7.62
C TYR A 61 5.90 -8.56 6.30
N GLU A 62 6.02 -7.24 6.23
CA GLU A 62 6.47 -6.51 5.04
C GLU A 62 7.99 -6.40 5.02
N THR A 63 8.54 -6.22 3.81
CA THR A 63 9.99 -6.13 3.61
C THR A 63 10.54 -4.86 4.23
N SER A 64 11.86 -4.78 4.43
CA SER A 64 12.49 -3.54 4.88
C SER A 64 12.17 -2.33 3.99
N GLU A 65 11.98 -2.56 2.70
CA GLU A 65 11.72 -1.53 1.71
C GLU A 65 10.27 -1.02 1.78
N ASP A 66 9.32 -1.91 2.05
CA ASP A 66 7.89 -1.57 2.13
C ASP A 66 7.52 -0.99 3.49
N SER A 67 8.18 -1.45 4.57
CA SER A 67 7.94 -1.02 5.96
C SER A 67 8.67 0.28 6.35
N MET A 68 8.94 1.17 5.39
CA MET A 68 9.59 2.45 5.70
C MET A 68 8.62 3.40 6.39
N THR A 69 9.07 3.99 7.50
CA THR A 69 8.33 5.00 8.26
C THR A 69 8.88 6.40 8.00
N ASP A 70 8.05 7.42 8.20
CA ASP A 70 8.51 8.82 8.15
C ASP A 70 9.58 9.07 9.21
N GLY A 71 10.79 9.41 8.78
CA GLY A 71 11.91 9.74 9.66
C GLY A 71 13.19 8.98 9.33
N CYS A 72 14.11 8.94 10.30
CA CYS A 72 15.37 8.23 10.16
C CYS A 72 15.44 7.09 11.17
N MET A 73 15.14 5.88 10.70
CA MET A 73 15.03 4.65 11.50
C MET A 73 16.28 4.36 12.33
N LEU A 74 17.47 4.63 11.79
CA LEU A 74 18.73 4.49 12.52
C LEU A 74 18.92 5.51 13.64
N CYS A 75 18.37 6.73 13.50
CA CYS A 75 18.37 7.73 14.57
C CYS A 75 17.37 7.34 15.66
N ASP A 76 16.18 6.89 15.27
CA ASP A 76 15.14 6.42 16.19
C ASP A 76 15.63 5.23 17.05
N MET A 77 16.26 4.23 16.41
CA MET A 77 16.90 3.11 17.13
C MET A 77 18.01 3.59 18.07
N ARG A 78 18.79 4.58 17.64
CA ARG A 78 19.87 5.15 18.45
C ARG A 78 19.30 5.88 19.68
N ASP A 79 18.23 6.63 19.50
CA ASP A 79 17.57 7.36 20.58
C ASP A 79 16.94 6.39 21.57
N LEU A 80 16.29 5.32 21.09
CA LEU A 80 15.79 4.24 21.94
C LEU A 80 16.93 3.51 22.69
N ALA A 81 18.06 3.27 22.02
CA ALA A 81 19.25 2.72 22.67
C ALA A 81 19.78 3.64 23.77
N HIS A 82 19.78 4.96 23.57
CA HIS A 82 20.11 5.92 24.61
C HIS A 82 19.08 5.91 25.76
N CYS A 83 17.78 5.79 25.47
CA CYS A 83 16.75 5.65 26.50
C CYS A 83 16.98 4.41 27.39
N SER A 84 17.44 3.30 26.82
CA SER A 84 17.76 2.08 27.58
C SER A 84 18.89 2.30 28.61
N GLN A 85 19.77 3.28 28.37
CA GLN A 85 20.92 3.59 29.22
C GLN A 85 20.62 4.60 30.33
N VAL A 86 19.45 5.25 30.32
CA VAL A 86 19.10 6.29 31.30
C VAL A 86 18.95 5.73 32.71
N CYS A 87 18.20 4.64 32.88
CA CYS A 87 18.03 4.00 34.20
C CYS A 87 17.62 2.53 34.10
N ARG A 88 17.84 1.78 35.20
CA ARG A 88 17.49 0.34 35.30
C ARG A 88 16.01 0.03 35.08
N ARG A 89 15.10 1.00 35.31
CA ARG A 89 13.66 0.81 35.10
C ARG A 89 13.27 0.93 33.63
N TRP A 90 13.94 1.79 32.88
CA TRP A 90 13.67 2.00 31.45
C TRP A 90 14.31 0.90 30.61
N TYR A 91 15.45 0.39 31.07
CA TYR A 91 16.19 -0.68 30.43
C TYR A 91 15.30 -1.85 29.93
N PRO A 92 14.50 -2.55 30.76
CA PRO A 92 13.75 -3.72 30.28
C PRO A 92 12.72 -3.40 29.18
N GLU A 93 12.02 -2.27 29.28
CA GLU A 93 11.00 -1.89 28.30
C GLU A 93 11.65 -1.46 26.97
N ALA A 94 12.70 -0.63 27.02
CA ALA A 94 13.43 -0.21 25.82
C ALA A 94 14.17 -1.38 25.16
N HIS A 95 14.77 -2.26 25.98
CA HIS A 95 15.50 -3.42 25.51
C HIS A 95 14.60 -4.46 24.86
N LEU A 96 13.38 -4.66 25.38
CA LEU A 96 12.39 -5.51 24.73
C LEU A 96 12.07 -5.00 23.32
N LEU A 97 11.76 -3.71 23.19
CA LEU A 97 11.44 -3.09 21.91
C LEU A 97 12.60 -3.16 20.91
N LEU A 98 13.83 -2.85 21.35
CA LEU A 98 15.03 -2.88 20.50
C LEU A 98 15.31 -4.24 19.86
N TYR A 99 14.97 -5.34 20.54
CA TYR A 99 15.28 -6.69 20.09
C TYR A 99 14.07 -7.49 19.62
N THR A 100 12.85 -6.93 19.65
CA THR A 100 11.65 -7.65 19.19
C THR A 100 11.56 -7.65 17.66
N ASN A 101 11.61 -6.47 17.04
CA ASN A 101 11.61 -6.32 15.58
C ASN A 101 12.91 -5.61 15.17
N VAL A 102 13.89 -6.39 14.73
CA VAL A 102 15.22 -5.90 14.43
C VAL A 102 15.30 -5.51 12.96
N ARG A 103 15.72 -4.28 12.70
CA ARG A 103 15.93 -3.76 11.34
C ARG A 103 17.41 -3.38 11.17
N ILE A 104 17.98 -3.77 10.03
CA ILE A 104 19.32 -3.36 9.63
C ILE A 104 19.14 -2.47 8.41
N ASP A 105 19.40 -1.17 8.51
CA ASP A 105 19.33 -0.27 7.36
C ASP A 105 20.71 -0.06 6.72
N THR A 106 20.71 0.40 5.47
CA THR A 106 21.92 0.76 4.72
C THR A 106 22.52 2.06 5.27
N VAL A 107 21.73 3.12 5.32
CA VAL A 107 22.16 4.50 5.58
C VAL A 107 21.19 5.23 6.48
N HIS A 108 21.65 6.35 7.06
CA HIS A 108 20.73 7.29 7.68
C HIS A 108 20.00 8.09 6.58
N TYR A 109 18.67 8.13 6.65
CA TYR A 109 17.83 9.01 5.84
C TYR A 109 17.77 10.45 6.40
N CYS A 110 18.92 10.98 6.83
CA CYS A 110 19.06 12.35 7.33
C CYS A 110 20.48 12.90 7.07
N GLU A 111 20.69 14.20 7.29
CA GLU A 111 21.97 14.89 7.05
C GLU A 111 23.15 14.31 7.83
N LEU A 112 22.89 13.59 8.93
CA LEU A 112 23.93 12.90 9.70
C LEU A 112 24.66 11.86 8.87
N GLU A 113 24.04 11.29 7.83
CA GLU A 113 24.70 10.32 6.95
C GLU A 113 25.95 10.89 6.30
N VAL A 114 25.90 12.14 5.84
CA VAL A 114 27.06 12.80 5.19
C VAL A 114 28.23 12.88 6.16
N ILE A 115 27.95 13.24 7.41
CA ILE A 115 28.95 13.36 8.48
C ILE A 115 29.50 11.98 8.85
N LEU A 116 28.63 10.98 9.00
CA LEU A 116 29.01 9.62 9.40
C LEU A 116 29.76 8.89 8.29
N ALA A 117 29.35 9.03 7.03
CA ALA A 117 30.05 8.50 5.87
C ALA A 117 31.44 9.12 5.74
N ALA A 118 31.57 10.43 5.91
CA ALA A 118 32.88 11.11 5.93
C ALA A 118 33.77 10.60 7.08
N LYS A 119 33.20 10.33 8.27
CA LYS A 119 33.93 9.73 9.39
C LYS A 119 34.39 8.30 9.11
N ARG A 120 33.58 7.49 8.41
CA ARG A 120 33.97 6.13 8.00
C ARG A 120 35.17 6.17 7.04
N LYS A 121 35.12 7.04 6.02
CA LYS A 121 36.21 7.24 5.06
C LYS A 121 37.51 7.76 5.69
N ARG A 122 37.43 8.54 6.78
CA ARG A 122 38.61 9.07 7.49
C ARG A 122 39.30 8.05 8.40
N ARG A 123 38.60 6.99 8.84
CA ARG A 123 39.16 5.99 9.77
C ARG A 123 39.90 4.86 9.06
N SER A 124 39.71 4.66 7.75
CA SER A 124 40.42 3.65 6.95
C SER A 124 41.77 4.16 6.45
N PHE A 125 42.70 4.48 7.36
CA PHE A 125 44.03 4.99 6.97
C PHE A 125 44.88 3.96 6.18
N PHE A 126 44.59 2.66 6.33
CA PHE A 126 45.26 1.56 5.62
C PHE A 126 44.51 1.06 4.38
N ASP A 127 43.27 1.50 4.18
CA ASP A 127 42.44 1.02 3.08
C ASP A 127 41.73 2.21 2.41
N ARG A 128 42.43 2.81 1.45
CA ARG A 128 41.91 3.96 0.67
C ARG A 128 40.77 3.54 -0.29
N ASN A 129 40.54 2.24 -0.49
CA ASN A 129 39.56 1.69 -1.43
C ASN A 129 38.48 0.81 -0.79
N GLY A 130 38.63 0.37 0.46
CA GLY A 130 37.59 -0.38 1.17
C GLY A 130 36.48 0.51 1.72
N ASP A 131 35.44 0.77 0.92
CA ASP A 131 34.17 1.26 1.46
C ASP A 131 33.61 0.17 2.39
N LEU A 132 33.73 0.39 3.71
CA LEU A 132 33.20 -0.53 4.72
C LEU A 132 31.68 -0.64 4.55
N ASP A 133 31.20 -1.84 4.23
CA ASP A 133 29.77 -2.10 4.10
C ASP A 133 29.09 -2.03 5.48
N ALA A 134 28.57 -0.84 5.80
CA ALA A 134 27.95 -0.55 7.09
C ALA A 134 26.84 -1.55 7.49
N PRO A 135 25.88 -1.92 6.62
CA PRO A 135 24.87 -2.92 6.97
C PRO A 135 25.44 -4.31 7.24
N GLN A 136 26.47 -4.77 6.50
CA GLN A 136 27.14 -6.04 6.80
C GLN A 136 27.75 -6.02 8.20
N VAL A 137 28.47 -4.95 8.56
CA VAL A 137 29.08 -4.82 9.89
C VAL A 137 28.02 -4.81 10.99
N ARG A 138 26.88 -4.14 10.76
CA ARG A 138 25.74 -4.14 11.70
C ARG A 138 25.18 -5.56 11.89
N LEU A 139 24.99 -6.31 10.81
CA LEU A 139 24.54 -7.71 10.87
C LEU A 139 25.51 -8.59 11.66
N GLU A 140 26.81 -8.43 11.44
CA GLU A 140 27.83 -9.20 12.18
C GLU A 140 27.84 -8.87 13.68
N LEU A 141 27.70 -7.59 14.04
CA LEU A 141 27.60 -7.17 15.44
C LEU A 141 26.33 -7.71 16.11
N PHE A 142 25.20 -7.68 15.38
CA PHE A 142 23.95 -8.25 15.87
C PHE A 142 24.07 -9.77 16.08
N MET A 143 24.60 -10.49 15.09
CA MET A 143 24.85 -11.92 15.18
C MET A 143 25.70 -12.27 16.41
N ARG A 144 26.78 -11.52 16.67
CA ARG A 144 27.62 -11.73 17.86
C ARG A 144 26.83 -11.53 19.15
N SER A 145 26.09 -10.42 19.23
CA SER A 145 25.28 -10.07 20.40
C SER A 145 24.25 -11.15 20.75
N VAL A 146 23.53 -11.66 19.75
CA VAL A 146 22.51 -12.71 19.95
C VAL A 146 23.14 -14.07 20.26
N ARG A 147 24.31 -14.38 19.69
CA ARG A 147 25.04 -15.61 20.02
C ARG A 147 25.57 -15.62 21.45
N GLU A 148 26.02 -14.47 21.93
CA GLU A 148 26.51 -14.30 23.30
C GLU A 148 25.36 -14.38 24.32
N SER A 149 24.18 -13.85 23.98
CA SER A 149 23.00 -13.86 24.87
C SER A 149 21.83 -14.63 24.25
N ARG A 150 21.62 -15.86 24.73
CA ARG A 150 20.49 -16.71 24.30
C ARG A 150 19.13 -16.09 24.60
N ASP A 151 19.03 -15.27 25.65
CA ASP A 151 17.78 -14.62 26.01
C ASP A 151 17.42 -13.52 25.01
N LEU A 152 18.41 -12.83 24.41
CA LEU A 152 18.17 -11.93 23.30
C LEU A 152 17.57 -12.67 22.10
N GLY A 153 18.13 -13.83 21.75
CA GLY A 153 17.65 -14.61 20.61
C GLY A 153 16.19 -15.05 20.72
N LYS A 154 15.66 -15.20 21.94
CA LYS A 154 14.24 -15.50 22.18
C LYS A 154 13.33 -14.28 22.03
N LEU A 155 13.86 -13.06 22.14
CA LEU A 155 13.06 -11.84 21.99
C LEU A 155 12.79 -11.51 20.51
N VAL A 156 13.70 -11.89 19.62
CA VAL A 156 13.63 -11.55 18.20
C VAL A 156 12.50 -12.31 17.52
N LEU A 157 11.50 -11.56 17.06
CA LEU A 157 10.37 -12.04 16.27
C LEU A 157 10.52 -11.70 14.80
N SER A 158 11.16 -10.58 14.46
CA SER A 158 11.42 -10.22 13.06
C SER A 158 12.85 -9.72 12.83
N LEU A 159 13.40 -10.05 11.67
CA LEU A 159 14.70 -9.57 11.20
C LEU A 159 14.57 -9.01 9.77
N ARG A 160 14.55 -7.69 9.65
CA ARG A 160 14.46 -6.97 8.37
C ARG A 160 15.83 -6.49 7.91
N MET A 161 16.10 -6.63 6.62
CA MET A 161 17.36 -6.21 6.02
C MET A 161 17.22 -5.86 4.54
N PRO A 162 18.00 -4.88 4.05
CA PRO A 162 17.91 -4.39 2.69
C PRO A 162 18.33 -5.46 1.69
N TYR A 163 17.78 -5.35 0.49
CA TYR A 163 18.03 -6.23 -0.64
C TYR A 163 19.50 -6.61 -0.82
N MET A 164 20.41 -5.64 -0.87
CA MET A 164 21.83 -5.91 -1.13
C MET A 164 22.48 -6.74 -0.01
N THR A 165 22.09 -6.51 1.25
CA THR A 165 22.67 -7.23 2.40
C THR A 165 22.18 -8.66 2.47
N ARG A 166 20.90 -8.93 2.18
CA ARG A 166 20.38 -10.30 2.15
C ARG A 166 20.98 -11.14 1.04
N GLU A 167 21.23 -10.57 -0.12
CA GLU A 167 21.85 -11.26 -1.25
C GLU A 167 23.34 -11.56 -1.02
N ALA A 168 24.09 -10.61 -0.45
CA ALA A 168 25.53 -10.77 -0.25
C ALA A 168 25.88 -11.69 0.95
N ASN A 169 25.11 -11.65 2.04
CA ASN A 169 25.51 -12.22 3.34
C ASN A 169 24.75 -13.50 3.75
N LYS A 170 24.45 -14.38 2.79
CA LYS A 170 23.69 -15.64 2.98
C LYS A 170 24.18 -16.49 4.16
N SER A 171 25.50 -16.64 4.31
CA SER A 171 26.12 -17.46 5.37
C SER A 171 26.00 -16.84 6.76
N THR A 172 26.18 -15.52 6.88
CA THR A 172 26.01 -14.77 8.13
C THR A 172 24.55 -14.79 8.57
N ILE A 173 23.61 -14.71 7.63
CA ILE A 173 22.18 -14.84 7.91
C ILE A 173 21.87 -16.23 8.45
N ALA A 174 22.35 -17.30 7.82
CA ALA A 174 22.14 -18.68 8.29
C ALA A 174 22.66 -18.86 9.73
N ARG A 175 23.87 -18.34 10.01
CA ARG A 175 24.46 -18.34 11.36
C ARG A 175 23.68 -17.50 12.36
N THR A 176 22.99 -16.45 11.93
CA THR A 176 22.15 -15.61 12.80
C THR A 176 20.85 -16.34 13.10
N ILE A 177 20.16 -16.85 12.08
CA ILE A 177 18.88 -17.57 12.21
C ILE A 177 19.00 -18.83 13.09
N SER A 178 20.15 -19.53 13.06
CA SER A 178 20.39 -20.71 13.91
C SER A 178 20.23 -20.47 15.42
N VAL A 179 20.27 -19.20 15.88
CA VAL A 179 20.09 -18.82 17.29
C VAL A 179 18.79 -18.07 17.57
N LEU A 180 17.86 -18.04 16.61
CA LEU A 180 16.58 -17.31 16.68
C LEU A 180 15.38 -18.27 16.64
N PRO A 181 15.04 -18.94 17.76
CA PRO A 181 14.02 -19.99 17.77
C PRO A 181 12.58 -19.48 17.62
N LEU A 182 12.31 -18.21 17.93
CA LEU A 182 10.97 -17.61 17.92
C LEU A 182 10.75 -16.66 16.74
N LEU A 183 11.61 -16.74 15.72
CA LEU A 183 11.54 -15.92 14.53
C LEU A 183 10.26 -16.20 13.74
N ARG A 184 9.48 -15.15 13.50
CA ARG A 184 8.22 -15.16 12.74
C ARG A 184 8.38 -14.60 11.34
N TYR A 185 9.29 -13.65 11.16
CA TYR A 185 9.55 -12.99 9.88
C TYR A 185 11.03 -12.72 9.66
N VAL A 186 11.50 -12.93 8.44
CA VAL A 186 12.87 -12.57 8.04
C VAL A 186 12.91 -12.24 6.56
N ASP A 187 13.64 -11.17 6.22
CA ASP A 187 13.95 -10.84 4.82
C ASP A 187 14.99 -11.83 4.28
N LEU A 188 14.59 -12.69 3.35
CA LEU A 188 15.41 -13.75 2.78
C LEU A 188 15.90 -13.38 1.36
N PRO A 189 17.07 -13.89 0.94
CA PRO A 189 17.55 -13.73 -0.42
C PRO A 189 16.60 -14.41 -1.43
N THR A 190 16.47 -13.80 -2.60
CA THR A 190 15.62 -14.27 -3.70
C THR A 190 15.93 -15.71 -4.11
N GLY A 191 17.22 -16.07 -4.15
CA GLY A 191 17.68 -17.41 -4.50
C GLY A 191 17.22 -18.52 -3.54
N LEU A 192 16.82 -18.18 -2.30
CA LEU A 192 16.26 -19.18 -1.38
C LEU A 192 14.85 -19.62 -1.80
N PHE A 193 14.09 -18.72 -2.41
CA PHE A 193 12.74 -19.02 -2.89
C PHE A 193 12.74 -19.85 -4.18
N SER A 194 13.86 -19.87 -4.92
CA SER A 194 14.08 -20.66 -6.15
C SER A 194 14.94 -21.93 -5.94
N ASP A 195 15.23 -22.32 -4.69
CA ASP A 195 16.09 -23.47 -4.37
C ASP A 195 17.49 -23.44 -4.99
N GLU A 196 18.09 -22.24 -5.10
CA GLU A 196 19.47 -22.14 -5.54
C GLU A 196 20.43 -22.89 -4.61
N ALA A 197 21.42 -23.58 -5.21
CA ALA A 197 22.44 -24.31 -4.48
C ALA A 197 23.19 -23.45 -3.45
N SER A 198 23.35 -22.15 -3.73
CA SER A 198 24.01 -21.18 -2.84
C SER A 198 23.26 -20.93 -1.53
N CYS A 199 21.94 -21.15 -1.52
CA CYS A 199 21.03 -20.86 -0.41
C CYS A 199 20.56 -22.13 0.34
N MET A 200 21.00 -23.32 -0.09
CA MET A 200 20.52 -24.58 0.50
C MET A 200 20.83 -24.72 1.99
N THR A 201 22.02 -24.29 2.42
CA THR A 201 22.41 -24.30 3.84
C THR A 201 21.51 -23.38 4.66
N LEU A 202 21.24 -22.18 4.17
CA LEU A 202 20.32 -21.22 4.79
C LEU A 202 18.91 -21.79 4.89
N LYS A 203 18.40 -22.44 3.84
CA LYS A 203 17.07 -23.06 3.84
C LYS A 203 16.97 -24.19 4.85
N GLN A 204 17.99 -25.05 4.94
CA GLN A 204 18.04 -26.13 5.94
C GLN A 204 18.03 -25.57 7.38
N GLU A 205 18.84 -24.54 7.65
CA GLU A 205 18.86 -23.87 8.95
C GLU A 205 17.52 -23.22 9.30
N LEU A 206 16.87 -22.56 8.34
CA LEU A 206 15.53 -21.98 8.51
C LEU A 206 14.51 -23.08 8.85
N MET A 207 14.53 -24.19 8.13
CA MET A 207 13.64 -25.33 8.35
C MET A 207 13.91 -26.07 9.66
N ALA A 208 15.11 -25.97 10.24
CA ALA A 208 15.48 -26.64 11.48
C ALA A 208 15.26 -25.75 12.71
N SER A 209 15.61 -24.47 12.61
CA SER A 209 15.69 -23.55 13.74
C SER A 209 14.44 -22.69 13.92
N CYS A 210 13.64 -22.47 12.87
CA CYS A 210 12.51 -21.54 12.89
C CYS A 210 11.19 -22.25 12.50
N PRO A 211 10.49 -22.89 13.45
CA PRO A 211 9.24 -23.60 13.17
C PRO A 211 8.01 -22.68 13.03
N ASP A 212 8.05 -21.44 13.54
CA ASP A 212 6.89 -20.53 13.63
C ASP A 212 6.90 -19.39 12.60
N LEU A 213 7.47 -19.64 11.42
CA LEU A 213 7.51 -18.67 10.33
C LEU A 213 6.09 -18.34 9.84
N ARG A 214 5.81 -17.05 9.60
CA ARG A 214 4.47 -16.55 9.26
C ARG A 214 4.31 -16.17 7.78
N ARG A 215 5.40 -15.87 7.07
CA ARG A 215 5.41 -15.54 5.63
C ARG A 215 6.47 -16.35 4.91
N MET A 216 6.13 -16.90 3.75
CA MET A 216 7.05 -17.63 2.87
C MET A 216 6.66 -17.45 1.41
N SER A 217 7.65 -17.55 0.51
CA SER A 217 7.47 -17.51 -0.93
C SER A 217 8.14 -18.70 -1.60
N TYR A 218 7.57 -19.21 -2.70
CA TYR A 218 8.16 -20.24 -3.54
C TYR A 218 8.10 -19.79 -4.99
N ARG A 219 9.25 -19.80 -5.65
CA ARG A 219 9.42 -19.36 -7.02
C ARG A 219 9.87 -20.51 -7.92
N HIS A 220 9.87 -20.27 -9.23
CA HIS A 220 10.44 -21.18 -10.22
C HIS A 220 11.75 -21.83 -9.74
N GLY A 221 11.81 -23.16 -9.79
CA GLY A 221 12.93 -23.97 -9.31
C GLY A 221 12.72 -24.61 -7.92
N ALA A 222 11.78 -24.11 -7.12
CA ALA A 222 11.51 -24.63 -5.77
C ALA A 222 10.38 -25.68 -5.68
N GLU A 223 9.96 -26.25 -6.80
CA GLU A 223 8.87 -27.24 -6.89
C GLU A 223 9.18 -28.47 -6.02
N GLY A 224 10.43 -28.93 -6.03
CA GLY A 224 10.86 -30.08 -5.24
C GLY A 224 10.80 -29.82 -3.74
N SER A 225 11.17 -28.62 -3.28
CA SER A 225 11.02 -28.28 -1.86
C SER A 225 9.57 -28.09 -1.46
N PHE A 226 8.75 -27.47 -2.32
CA PHE A 226 7.33 -27.30 -2.07
C PHE A 226 6.62 -28.66 -1.96
N ALA A 227 6.92 -29.58 -2.88
CA ALA A 227 6.35 -30.92 -2.88
C ALA A 227 6.67 -31.69 -1.59
N ARG A 228 7.84 -31.49 -0.97
CA ARG A 228 8.22 -32.18 0.29
C ARG A 228 7.56 -31.61 1.55
N LEU A 229 6.87 -30.46 1.48
CA LEU A 229 6.30 -29.81 2.67
C LEU A 229 5.21 -30.65 3.32
N HIS A 230 4.45 -31.42 2.53
CA HIS A 230 3.37 -32.27 3.04
C HIS A 230 3.89 -33.35 4.00
N GLU A 231 5.13 -33.82 3.82
CA GLU A 231 5.75 -34.86 4.67
C GLU A 231 6.26 -34.30 5.99
N ALA A 232 6.69 -33.04 5.98
CA ALA A 232 7.50 -32.49 7.06
C ALA A 232 6.69 -31.71 8.12
N SER A 233 5.42 -31.37 7.87
CA SER A 233 4.55 -30.55 8.74
C SER A 233 5.32 -29.41 9.44
N ARG A 234 6.11 -28.66 8.66
CA ARG A 234 6.87 -27.50 9.15
C ARG A 234 6.10 -26.24 8.80
N TRP A 235 6.20 -25.22 9.65
CA TRP A 235 5.53 -23.92 9.46
C TRP A 235 4.00 -24.02 9.46
N THR A 236 3.42 -24.80 10.38
CA THR A 236 1.96 -24.97 10.53
C THR A 236 1.21 -23.66 10.77
N ASN A 237 1.92 -22.66 11.27
CA ASN A 237 1.41 -21.34 11.60
C ASN A 237 1.62 -20.29 10.49
N LEU A 238 1.98 -20.72 9.28
CA LEU A 238 2.12 -19.81 8.14
C LEU A 238 0.80 -19.09 7.87
N GLU A 239 0.86 -17.75 7.75
CA GLU A 239 -0.30 -16.88 7.53
C GLU A 239 -0.33 -16.34 6.10
N LYS A 240 0.85 -16.08 5.51
CA LYS A 240 1.01 -15.56 4.14
C LYS A 240 1.88 -16.48 3.28
N LEU A 241 1.37 -16.88 2.12
CA LEU A 241 2.09 -17.71 1.15
C LEU A 241 2.03 -17.10 -0.25
N GLU A 242 3.19 -16.98 -0.89
CA GLU A 242 3.31 -16.52 -2.28
C GLU A 242 3.89 -17.64 -3.15
N LEU A 243 3.20 -18.01 -4.23
CA LEU A 243 3.64 -19.00 -5.20
C LEU A 243 3.75 -18.32 -6.57
N SER A 244 4.95 -18.28 -7.16
CA SER A 244 5.19 -17.59 -8.44
C SER A 244 5.95 -18.45 -9.45
N GLY A 245 5.45 -18.66 -10.67
CA GLY A 245 6.22 -19.32 -11.74
C GLY A 245 6.53 -20.81 -11.49
N LEU A 246 5.80 -21.46 -10.57
CA LEU A 246 6.00 -22.88 -10.25
C LEU A 246 5.37 -23.78 -11.31
N HIS A 247 6.03 -24.89 -11.63
CA HIS A 247 5.47 -25.93 -12.51
C HIS A 247 5.08 -27.18 -11.69
N ILE A 248 3.87 -27.19 -11.13
CA ILE A 248 3.37 -28.28 -10.28
C ILE A 248 1.97 -28.70 -10.69
N ASP A 249 1.55 -29.91 -10.30
CA ASP A 249 0.18 -30.37 -10.51
C ASP A 249 -0.76 -29.86 -9.41
N ALA A 250 -2.06 -29.77 -9.72
CA ALA A 250 -3.11 -29.42 -8.75
C ALA A 250 -3.10 -30.30 -7.49
N ARG A 251 -2.68 -31.57 -7.61
CA ARG A 251 -2.54 -32.50 -6.48
C ARG A 251 -1.44 -32.07 -5.50
N ILE A 252 -0.29 -31.66 -6.03
CA ILE A 252 0.85 -31.21 -5.23
C ILE A 252 0.50 -29.89 -4.55
N LEU A 253 -0.15 -28.96 -5.28
CA LEU A 253 -0.65 -27.71 -4.74
C LEU A 253 -1.55 -27.95 -3.52
N ARG A 254 -2.59 -28.78 -3.67
CA ARG A 254 -3.54 -29.05 -2.57
C ARG A 254 -2.89 -29.73 -1.38
N ASN A 255 -2.02 -30.72 -1.62
CA ASN A 255 -1.31 -31.40 -0.54
C ASN A 255 -0.36 -30.44 0.21
N GLY A 256 0.32 -29.54 -0.51
CA GLY A 256 1.15 -28.50 0.09
C GLY A 256 0.33 -27.50 0.90
N LEU A 257 -0.77 -27.00 0.34
CA LEU A 257 -1.67 -26.05 1.02
C LEU A 257 -2.33 -26.64 2.27
N ALA A 258 -2.64 -27.94 2.26
CA ALA A 258 -3.21 -28.64 3.41
C ALA A 258 -2.28 -28.69 4.63
N ALA A 259 -0.96 -28.53 4.43
CA ALA A 259 -0.01 -28.45 5.53
C ALA A 259 -0.15 -27.15 6.35
N PHE A 260 -0.76 -26.11 5.79
CA PHE A 260 -0.88 -24.77 6.38
C PHE A 260 -2.29 -24.53 6.94
N VAL A 261 -2.49 -24.87 8.22
CA VAL A 261 -3.81 -24.77 8.88
C VAL A 261 -4.23 -23.33 9.14
N ARG A 262 -3.29 -22.39 9.24
CA ARG A 262 -3.53 -20.98 9.58
C ARG A 262 -3.33 -20.01 8.41
N LEU A 263 -3.30 -20.53 7.19
CA LEU A 263 -3.11 -19.72 5.99
C LEU A 263 -4.30 -18.77 5.82
N LYS A 264 -4.01 -17.48 5.65
CA LYS A 264 -5.02 -16.42 5.48
C LYS A 264 -4.85 -15.72 4.14
N ASP A 265 -3.60 -15.53 3.71
CA ASP A 265 -3.22 -14.77 2.53
C ASP A 265 -2.49 -15.71 1.56
N LEU A 266 -3.05 -15.88 0.38
CA LEU A 266 -2.45 -16.66 -0.71
C LEU A 266 -2.33 -15.80 -1.95
N THR A 267 -1.11 -15.70 -2.46
CA THR A 267 -0.81 -15.09 -3.76
C THR A 267 -0.33 -16.16 -4.73
N LEU A 268 -0.99 -16.25 -5.88
CA LEU A 268 -0.68 -17.14 -6.98
C LEU A 268 -0.33 -16.28 -8.21
N GLU A 269 0.89 -16.41 -8.72
CA GLU A 269 1.41 -15.58 -9.82
C GLU A 269 2.09 -16.44 -10.89
N ASP A 270 1.87 -16.14 -12.16
CA ASP A 270 2.50 -16.82 -13.30
C ASP A 270 2.39 -18.37 -13.21
N LEU A 271 1.15 -18.86 -13.08
CA LEU A 271 0.85 -20.29 -13.04
C LEU A 271 -0.03 -20.68 -14.24
N PRO A 272 0.56 -20.86 -15.44
CA PRO A 272 -0.21 -21.11 -16.67
C PRO A 272 -0.94 -22.45 -16.67
N TRP A 273 -0.50 -23.42 -15.86
CA TRP A 273 -1.13 -24.73 -15.71
C TRP A 273 -2.35 -24.71 -14.76
N LEU A 274 -2.52 -23.64 -13.97
CA LEU A 274 -3.57 -23.57 -12.95
C LEU A 274 -4.94 -23.38 -13.59
N ASP A 275 -5.73 -24.45 -13.61
CA ASP A 275 -7.09 -24.49 -14.13
C ASP A 275 -8.15 -24.58 -13.02
N ASP A 276 -9.42 -24.61 -13.41
CA ASP A 276 -10.55 -24.70 -12.48
C ASP A 276 -10.52 -25.98 -11.61
N SER A 277 -9.91 -27.07 -12.11
CA SER A 277 -9.81 -28.35 -11.41
C SER A 277 -9.04 -28.25 -10.09
N ALA A 278 -8.11 -27.28 -10.00
CA ALA A 278 -7.36 -26.99 -8.79
C ALA A 278 -8.25 -26.47 -7.65
N PHE A 279 -9.47 -26.00 -7.93
CA PHE A 279 -10.43 -25.46 -6.96
C PHE A 279 -11.68 -26.32 -6.74
N GLU A 280 -11.95 -27.31 -7.60
CA GLU A 280 -13.09 -28.23 -7.49
C GLU A 280 -13.02 -29.18 -6.29
N ALA A 281 -14.08 -29.30 -5.51
CA ALA A 281 -14.10 -30.25 -4.39
C ALA A 281 -13.90 -31.70 -4.89
N ASN A 282 -12.81 -32.34 -4.45
CA ASN A 282 -12.45 -33.70 -4.82
C ASN A 282 -12.38 -34.54 -3.55
N SER A 283 -13.06 -35.68 -3.49
CA SER A 283 -13.07 -36.55 -2.30
C SER A 283 -11.71 -37.19 -1.99
N THR A 284 -10.81 -37.25 -2.97
CA THR A 284 -9.48 -37.85 -2.85
C THR A 284 -8.39 -36.85 -2.47
N LEU A 285 -8.65 -35.54 -2.58
CA LEU A 285 -7.68 -34.49 -2.30
C LEU A 285 -8.14 -33.68 -1.09
N PRO A 286 -7.20 -33.14 -0.29
CA PRO A 286 -7.58 -32.26 0.80
C PRO A 286 -8.33 -31.03 0.27
N PRO A 287 -9.30 -30.50 1.05
CA PRO A 287 -10.02 -29.30 0.66
C PRO A 287 -9.06 -28.11 0.58
N PHE A 288 -9.39 -27.15 -0.29
CA PHE A 288 -8.65 -25.90 -0.37
C PHE A 288 -8.84 -25.10 0.93
N PRO A 289 -7.78 -24.52 1.52
CA PRO A 289 -7.86 -23.81 2.79
C PRO A 289 -8.78 -22.58 2.72
N ALA A 290 -9.37 -22.20 3.85
CA ALA A 290 -10.17 -20.99 3.95
C ALA A 290 -9.26 -19.76 4.02
N LEU A 291 -9.38 -18.87 3.05
CA LEU A 291 -8.52 -17.69 2.90
C LEU A 291 -9.30 -16.41 3.19
N GLU A 292 -8.62 -15.44 3.80
CA GLU A 292 -9.11 -14.06 3.97
C GLU A 292 -8.77 -13.20 2.74
N LEU A 293 -7.56 -13.39 2.19
CA LEU A 293 -7.05 -12.68 1.02
C LEU A 293 -6.56 -13.66 -0.04
N LEU A 294 -7.08 -13.50 -1.26
CA LEU A 294 -6.67 -14.28 -2.43
C LEU A 294 -6.25 -13.35 -3.56
N THR A 295 -4.99 -13.41 -3.95
CA THR A 295 -4.44 -12.67 -5.09
C THR A 295 -4.04 -13.66 -6.18
N ILE A 296 -4.57 -13.48 -7.38
CA ILE A 296 -4.28 -14.34 -8.52
C ILE A 296 -3.84 -13.45 -9.69
N ARG A 297 -2.65 -13.72 -10.23
CA ARG A 297 -2.03 -12.95 -11.30
C ARG A 297 -1.51 -13.86 -12.40
N GLU A 298 -1.72 -13.48 -13.65
CA GLU A 298 -1.14 -14.17 -14.82
C GLU A 298 -1.49 -15.67 -14.87
N THR A 299 -2.73 -16.03 -14.53
CA THR A 299 -3.26 -17.41 -14.63
C THR A 299 -4.40 -17.46 -15.65
N PRO A 300 -4.11 -17.62 -16.94
CA PRO A 300 -5.13 -17.50 -17.99
C PRO A 300 -6.14 -18.65 -18.02
N GLN A 301 -5.80 -19.83 -17.50
CA GLN A 301 -6.68 -21.01 -17.52
C GLN A 301 -7.72 -21.02 -16.39
N LEU A 302 -7.57 -20.16 -15.38
CA LEU A 302 -8.52 -20.05 -14.28
C LEU A 302 -9.73 -19.20 -14.68
N THR A 303 -10.93 -19.75 -14.54
CA THR A 303 -12.18 -19.08 -14.89
C THR A 303 -13.04 -18.76 -13.66
N ALA A 304 -14.14 -18.04 -13.87
CA ALA A 304 -15.10 -17.76 -12.81
C ALA A 304 -15.73 -19.04 -12.21
N ASN A 305 -15.81 -20.13 -12.97
CA ASN A 305 -16.40 -21.38 -12.48
C ASN A 305 -15.51 -22.03 -11.41
N GLY A 306 -14.18 -21.99 -11.57
CA GLY A 306 -13.24 -22.46 -10.55
C GLY A 306 -13.38 -21.69 -9.24
N LEU A 307 -13.48 -20.36 -9.31
CA LEU A 307 -13.68 -19.52 -8.11
C LEU A 307 -15.05 -19.72 -7.46
N VAL A 308 -16.12 -19.90 -8.23
CA VAL A 308 -17.44 -20.24 -7.68
C VAL A 308 -17.41 -21.61 -7.01
N SER A 309 -16.68 -22.58 -7.59
CA SER A 309 -16.47 -23.90 -6.98
C SER A 309 -15.70 -23.80 -5.67
N PHE A 310 -14.66 -22.96 -5.59
CA PHE A 310 -13.95 -22.65 -4.34
C PHE A 310 -14.87 -22.04 -3.28
N LEU A 311 -15.74 -21.11 -3.67
CA LEU A 311 -16.70 -20.43 -2.80
C LEU A 311 -17.95 -21.26 -2.45
N SER A 312 -18.11 -22.44 -3.06
CA SER A 312 -19.20 -23.36 -2.72
C SER A 312 -19.06 -23.90 -1.29
N ALA A 313 -17.83 -23.97 -0.77
CA ALA A 313 -17.55 -24.33 0.60
C ALA A 313 -17.87 -23.18 1.57
N THR A 314 -18.69 -23.44 2.59
CA THR A 314 -19.14 -22.43 3.56
C THR A 314 -17.98 -21.73 4.28
N SER A 315 -16.93 -22.48 4.64
CA SER A 315 -15.74 -21.94 5.28
C SER A 315 -15.06 -20.86 4.44
N ASN A 316 -14.93 -21.11 3.14
CA ASN A 316 -14.22 -20.22 2.21
C ASN A 316 -15.08 -18.99 1.90
N ARG A 317 -16.40 -19.19 1.79
CA ARG A 317 -17.39 -18.14 1.56
C ARG A 317 -17.44 -17.11 2.68
N GLU A 318 -17.29 -17.54 3.92
CA GLU A 318 -17.32 -16.68 5.11
C GLU A 318 -15.97 -16.03 5.40
N ALA A 319 -14.86 -16.69 5.03
CA ALA A 319 -13.52 -16.19 5.27
C ALA A 319 -13.08 -15.11 4.26
N LEU A 320 -13.42 -15.27 2.97
CA LEU A 320 -12.89 -14.42 1.90
C LEU A 320 -13.39 -12.98 2.00
N GLN A 321 -12.46 -12.05 2.21
CA GLN A 321 -12.71 -10.62 2.31
C GLN A 321 -12.10 -9.83 1.16
N ASP A 322 -10.94 -10.26 0.67
CA ASP A 322 -10.15 -9.55 -0.34
C ASP A 322 -9.84 -10.48 -1.53
N LEU A 323 -10.26 -10.07 -2.73
CA LEU A 323 -10.00 -10.80 -3.96
C LEU A 323 -9.33 -9.88 -4.98
N SER A 324 -8.16 -10.27 -5.48
CA SER A 324 -7.44 -9.53 -6.52
C SER A 324 -7.15 -10.45 -7.71
N LEU A 325 -7.60 -10.04 -8.89
CA LEU A 325 -7.50 -10.79 -10.13
C LEU A 325 -6.80 -9.92 -11.18
N ALA A 326 -5.62 -10.32 -11.63
CA ALA A 326 -4.87 -9.60 -12.67
C ALA A 326 -4.53 -10.54 -13.84
N SER A 327 -4.90 -10.18 -15.07
CA SER A 327 -4.59 -10.96 -16.28
C SER A 327 -4.97 -12.45 -16.15
N THR A 328 -6.18 -12.71 -15.65
CA THR A 328 -6.73 -14.07 -15.46
C THR A 328 -7.76 -14.41 -16.55
N GLY A 329 -8.16 -15.68 -16.65
CA GLY A 329 -9.26 -16.12 -17.51
C GLY A 329 -10.66 -15.71 -17.00
N VAL A 330 -10.76 -15.07 -15.84
CA VAL A 330 -12.02 -14.54 -15.31
C VAL A 330 -12.41 -13.31 -16.11
N LEU A 331 -13.44 -13.43 -16.94
CA LEU A 331 -13.96 -12.30 -17.72
C LEU A 331 -14.76 -11.33 -16.82
N PRO A 332 -14.74 -10.01 -17.07
CA PRO A 332 -15.44 -9.05 -16.21
C PRO A 332 -16.96 -9.25 -16.27
N SER A 333 -17.46 -9.76 -17.40
CA SER A 333 -18.86 -10.14 -17.62
C SER A 333 -19.33 -11.23 -16.65
N THR A 334 -18.43 -12.08 -16.14
CA THR A 334 -18.76 -13.20 -15.25
C THR A 334 -18.63 -12.89 -13.76
N LEU A 335 -18.14 -11.70 -13.40
CA LEU A 335 -17.94 -11.28 -12.00
C LEU A 335 -19.20 -11.33 -11.15
N HIS A 336 -20.38 -11.13 -11.75
CA HIS A 336 -21.66 -11.23 -11.04
C HIS A 336 -21.86 -12.60 -10.37
N ARG A 337 -21.31 -13.68 -10.96
CA ARG A 337 -21.37 -15.04 -10.39
C ARG A 337 -20.52 -15.16 -9.12
N ILE A 338 -19.32 -14.57 -9.14
CA ILE A 338 -18.40 -14.56 -8.00
C ILE A 338 -18.98 -13.72 -6.86
N LEU A 339 -19.50 -12.52 -7.16
CA LEU A 339 -20.13 -11.66 -6.15
C LEU A 339 -21.37 -12.30 -5.51
N ALA A 340 -22.18 -13.04 -6.28
CA ALA A 340 -23.30 -13.80 -5.73
C ALA A 340 -22.83 -14.92 -4.78
N ALA A 341 -21.69 -15.54 -5.10
CA ALA A 341 -21.08 -16.58 -4.28
C ALA A 341 -20.33 -16.04 -3.05
N ALA A 342 -19.84 -14.78 -3.05
CA ALA A 342 -19.02 -14.20 -1.98
C ALA A 342 -19.73 -13.05 -1.21
N PRO A 343 -20.52 -13.33 -0.16
CA PRO A 343 -21.33 -12.35 0.55
C PRO A 343 -20.55 -11.51 1.59
N GLN A 344 -19.32 -11.90 1.93
CA GLN A 344 -18.45 -11.18 2.88
C GLN A 344 -17.32 -10.39 2.18
N LEU A 345 -17.28 -10.42 0.84
CA LEU A 345 -16.22 -9.76 0.06
C LEU A 345 -16.30 -8.24 0.24
N ARG A 346 -15.21 -7.63 0.72
CA ARG A 346 -15.09 -6.20 0.98
C ARG A 346 -14.30 -5.51 -0.11
N ASN A 347 -13.22 -6.12 -0.58
CA ASN A 347 -12.36 -5.53 -1.58
C ASN A 347 -12.27 -6.46 -2.78
N LEU A 348 -12.56 -5.92 -3.97
CA LEU A 348 -12.41 -6.61 -5.23
C LEU A 348 -11.51 -5.79 -6.14
N SER A 349 -10.45 -6.41 -6.66
CA SER A 349 -9.63 -5.84 -7.72
C SER A 349 -9.68 -6.73 -8.95
N ILE A 350 -10.00 -6.13 -10.10
CA ILE A 350 -9.86 -6.76 -11.40
C ILE A 350 -9.02 -5.86 -12.30
N THR A 351 -7.95 -6.42 -12.84
CA THR A 351 -7.11 -5.81 -13.86
C THR A 351 -7.08 -6.73 -15.07
N GLN A 352 -7.64 -6.29 -16.20
CA GLN A 352 -7.73 -7.15 -17.38
C GLN A 352 -7.66 -6.36 -18.67
N GLU A 353 -6.94 -6.91 -19.63
CA GLU A 353 -6.92 -6.45 -21.00
C GLU A 353 -8.00 -7.18 -21.82
N VAL A 354 -8.81 -6.40 -22.54
CA VAL A 354 -9.97 -6.91 -23.27
C VAL A 354 -9.92 -6.49 -24.73
N SER A 355 -10.06 -7.47 -25.62
CA SER A 355 -10.07 -7.25 -27.09
C SER A 355 -11.47 -7.10 -27.68
N ARG A 356 -12.55 -7.36 -26.93
CA ARG A 356 -13.94 -7.35 -27.44
C ARG A 356 -14.85 -6.54 -26.53
N SER A 357 -15.80 -5.81 -27.12
CA SER A 357 -16.82 -5.09 -26.36
C SER A 357 -17.65 -6.02 -25.47
N PHE A 358 -18.29 -5.44 -24.45
CA PHE A 358 -19.12 -6.14 -23.49
C PHE A 358 -20.20 -6.95 -24.23
N PRO A 359 -20.44 -8.22 -23.85
CA PRO A 359 -21.39 -9.06 -24.57
C PRO A 359 -22.80 -8.45 -24.57
N ASN A 360 -23.48 -8.50 -25.71
CA ASN A 360 -24.87 -8.05 -25.87
C ASN A 360 -25.90 -9.00 -25.22
N GLU A 361 -25.44 -10.10 -24.64
CA GLU A 361 -26.28 -11.02 -23.87
C GLU A 361 -26.77 -10.33 -22.58
N GLN A 362 -27.96 -10.69 -22.09
CA GLN A 362 -28.53 -10.11 -20.87
C GLN A 362 -27.73 -10.58 -19.64
N ILE A 363 -26.62 -9.89 -19.36
CA ILE A 363 -25.79 -10.14 -18.19
C ILE A 363 -26.42 -9.41 -16.98
N PRO A 364 -26.69 -10.12 -15.86
CA PRO A 364 -27.20 -9.49 -14.65
C PRO A 364 -26.23 -8.47 -14.06
N PRO A 365 -26.72 -7.35 -13.49
CA PRO A 365 -25.85 -6.33 -12.89
C PRO A 365 -25.04 -6.88 -11.70
N LEU A 366 -23.88 -6.28 -11.45
CA LEU A 366 -23.02 -6.59 -10.31
C LEU A 366 -23.74 -6.24 -9.00
N LYS A 367 -24.13 -7.25 -8.23
CA LYS A 367 -24.84 -7.07 -6.97
C LYS A 367 -23.99 -7.56 -5.80
N SER A 368 -23.73 -6.68 -4.83
CA SER A 368 -23.03 -7.03 -3.58
C SER A 368 -23.45 -6.10 -2.44
N GLN A 369 -23.67 -6.65 -1.25
CA GLN A 369 -24.05 -5.90 -0.05
C GLN A 369 -22.86 -5.56 0.86
N SER A 370 -21.71 -6.19 0.65
CA SER A 370 -20.53 -6.11 1.52
C SER A 370 -19.37 -5.34 0.89
N LEU A 371 -19.34 -5.24 -0.45
CA LEU A 371 -18.22 -4.66 -1.20
C LEU A 371 -18.07 -3.17 -0.86
N ARG A 372 -16.89 -2.75 -0.42
CA ARG A 372 -16.55 -1.37 -0.03
C ARG A 372 -15.59 -0.72 -1.02
N LEU A 373 -14.65 -1.49 -1.54
CA LEU A 373 -13.61 -0.99 -2.43
C LEU A 373 -13.57 -1.86 -3.70
N LEU A 374 -13.61 -1.20 -4.85
CA LEU A 374 -13.62 -1.85 -6.16
C LEU A 374 -12.56 -1.22 -7.06
N HIS A 375 -11.50 -1.97 -7.37
CA HIS A 375 -10.62 -1.64 -8.49
C HIS A 375 -11.13 -2.35 -9.73
N TYR A 376 -11.58 -1.56 -10.71
CA TYR A 376 -12.10 -2.03 -11.98
C TYR A 376 -11.25 -1.44 -13.11
N GLU A 377 -10.07 -2.02 -13.29
CA GLU A 377 -9.06 -1.56 -14.24
C GLU A 377 -9.13 -2.40 -15.52
N ILE A 378 -9.96 -1.96 -16.47
CA ILE A 378 -10.08 -2.62 -17.77
C ILE A 378 -9.39 -1.77 -18.83
N THR A 379 -8.45 -2.39 -19.52
CA THR A 379 -7.76 -1.80 -20.67
C THR A 379 -8.19 -2.52 -21.95
N SER A 380 -8.11 -1.83 -23.08
CA SER A 380 -8.29 -2.42 -24.40
C SER A 380 -7.25 -1.84 -25.34
N GLU A 381 -6.78 -2.63 -26.30
CA GLU A 381 -5.96 -2.09 -27.39
C GLU A 381 -6.72 -0.96 -28.10
N VAL A 382 -6.02 0.15 -28.37
CA VAL A 382 -6.61 1.29 -29.07
C VAL A 382 -6.79 0.88 -30.54
N GLU A 383 -8.02 0.60 -30.94
CA GLU A 383 -8.32 0.30 -32.34
C GLU A 383 -7.95 1.49 -33.22
N THR A 384 -7.10 1.24 -34.22
CA THR A 384 -6.56 2.23 -35.18
C THR A 384 -7.60 2.86 -36.12
N HIS A 385 -8.90 2.62 -35.90
CA HIS A 385 -9.97 2.86 -36.89
C HIS A 385 -11.18 3.66 -36.36
N GLY A 386 -10.98 4.59 -35.42
CA GLY A 386 -12.01 5.57 -35.03
C GLY A 386 -13.25 4.98 -34.35
N LEU A 387 -13.23 3.69 -34.02
CA LEU A 387 -14.24 3.04 -33.17
C LEU A 387 -13.92 3.34 -31.70
N PRO A 388 -14.96 3.50 -30.85
CA PRO A 388 -14.74 3.69 -29.42
C PRO A 388 -14.06 2.45 -28.81
N PRO A 389 -13.14 2.61 -27.85
CA PRO A 389 -12.44 1.51 -27.22
C PRO A 389 -13.42 0.47 -26.65
N ALA A 390 -13.11 -0.82 -26.81
CA ALA A 390 -13.93 -1.90 -26.26
C ALA A 390 -14.14 -1.75 -24.74
N ALA A 391 -13.16 -1.21 -24.02
CA ALA A 391 -13.22 -0.94 -22.58
C ALA A 391 -14.40 -0.04 -22.17
N ASN A 392 -14.81 0.94 -23.01
CA ASN A 392 -15.90 1.87 -22.69
C ASN A 392 -17.22 1.15 -22.40
N SER A 393 -17.48 0.06 -23.12
CA SER A 393 -18.69 -0.75 -22.91
C SER A 393 -18.75 -1.44 -21.53
N TYR A 394 -17.59 -1.72 -20.92
CA TYR A 394 -17.51 -2.26 -19.57
C TYR A 394 -17.75 -1.20 -18.50
N TYR A 395 -17.27 0.02 -18.73
CA TYR A 395 -17.49 1.15 -17.83
C TYR A 395 -18.94 1.64 -17.87
N THR A 396 -19.60 1.65 -19.02
CA THR A 396 -21.04 1.95 -19.10
C THR A 396 -21.88 0.89 -18.37
N TYR A 397 -21.50 -0.38 -18.47
CA TYR A 397 -22.10 -1.45 -17.68
C TYR A 397 -21.90 -1.22 -16.16
N LEU A 398 -20.70 -0.85 -15.71
CA LEU A 398 -20.43 -0.53 -14.30
C LEU A 398 -21.28 0.65 -13.81
N ILE A 399 -21.38 1.74 -14.59
CA ILE A 399 -22.25 2.89 -14.29
C ILE A 399 -23.70 2.44 -14.12
N SER A 400 -24.20 1.57 -15.00
CA SER A 400 -25.57 1.04 -14.88
C SER A 400 -25.79 0.23 -13.59
N CYS A 401 -24.77 -0.49 -13.11
CA CYS A 401 -24.82 -1.23 -11.85
C CYS A 401 -24.86 -0.29 -10.63
N LEU A 402 -24.09 0.80 -10.68
CA LEU A 402 -24.08 1.84 -9.62
C LEU A 402 -25.42 2.58 -9.55
N MET A 403 -25.94 3.01 -10.70
CA MET A 403 -27.19 3.76 -10.78
C MET A 403 -28.43 2.92 -10.44
N SER A 404 -28.35 1.59 -10.60
CA SER A 404 -29.40 0.63 -10.19
C SER A 404 -29.32 0.22 -8.71
N ARG A 405 -28.42 0.82 -7.93
CA ARG A 405 -28.21 0.53 -6.49
C ARG A 405 -27.88 -0.93 -6.20
N CYS A 406 -27.20 -1.62 -7.13
CA CYS A 406 -26.79 -3.01 -6.93
C CYS A 406 -25.56 -3.13 -6.01
N LEU A 407 -24.80 -2.04 -5.84
CA LEU A 407 -23.59 -1.95 -5.02
C LEU A 407 -23.73 -0.94 -3.87
N PRO A 408 -24.67 -1.15 -2.92
CA PRO A 408 -25.02 -0.15 -1.92
C PRO A 408 -23.90 0.22 -0.95
N SER A 409 -22.92 -0.66 -0.74
CA SER A 409 -21.85 -0.50 0.26
C SER A 409 -20.53 0.00 -0.29
N VAL A 410 -20.41 0.19 -1.61
CA VAL A 410 -19.17 0.64 -2.27
C VAL A 410 -18.91 2.11 -1.99
N ARG A 411 -17.73 2.40 -1.44
CA ARG A 411 -17.26 3.73 -1.05
C ARG A 411 -16.17 4.24 -1.96
N ASP A 412 -15.25 3.36 -2.36
CA ASP A 412 -14.08 3.74 -3.15
C ASP A 412 -14.05 2.91 -4.45
N ILE A 413 -13.95 3.59 -5.59
CA ILE A 413 -13.89 2.98 -6.92
C ILE A 413 -12.66 3.49 -7.65
N TYR A 414 -11.86 2.58 -8.20
CA TYR A 414 -10.71 2.90 -9.05
C TYR A 414 -10.97 2.42 -10.47
N VAL A 415 -10.82 3.33 -11.45
CA VAL A 415 -11.19 3.12 -12.85
C VAL A 415 -10.10 3.68 -13.77
N ARG A 416 -9.70 2.90 -14.78
CA ARG A 416 -8.76 3.31 -15.84
C ARG A 416 -9.47 4.08 -16.98
N ASP A 417 -10.34 5.03 -16.64
CA ASP A 417 -10.99 5.92 -17.61
C ASP A 417 -11.13 7.33 -17.03
N ALA A 418 -10.53 8.31 -17.71
CA ALA A 418 -10.54 9.71 -17.30
C ALA A 418 -11.94 10.35 -17.43
N GLN A 419 -12.77 9.88 -18.37
CA GLN A 419 -14.12 10.43 -18.62
C GLN A 419 -15.20 9.77 -17.76
N PHE A 420 -14.84 8.76 -16.98
CA PHE A 420 -15.77 8.02 -16.12
C PHE A 420 -16.56 8.92 -15.14
N PRO A 421 -15.94 9.91 -14.45
CA PRO A 421 -16.66 10.78 -13.55
C PRO A 421 -17.76 11.60 -14.27
N ASP A 422 -17.44 12.17 -15.42
CA ASP A 422 -18.38 12.99 -16.19
C ASP A 422 -19.55 12.14 -16.74
N THR A 423 -19.24 10.93 -17.22
CA THR A 423 -20.28 10.00 -17.69
C THR A 423 -21.16 9.49 -16.57
N LEU A 424 -20.65 9.31 -15.36
CA LEU A 424 -21.46 8.96 -14.18
C LEU A 424 -22.44 10.08 -13.80
N LEU A 425 -22.03 11.35 -13.91
CA LEU A 425 -22.90 12.51 -13.65
C LEU A 425 -23.99 12.68 -14.71
N LEU A 426 -23.63 12.47 -15.97
CA LEU A 426 -24.54 12.64 -17.12
C LEU A 426 -25.40 11.39 -17.38
N ALA A 427 -25.16 10.29 -16.66
CA ALA A 427 -25.86 9.03 -16.88
C ALA A 427 -27.37 9.19 -16.61
N PRO A 428 -28.24 8.96 -17.61
CA PRO A 428 -29.67 8.94 -17.37
C PRO A 428 -30.00 7.78 -16.42
N PRO A 429 -30.96 7.95 -15.49
CA PRO A 429 -31.33 6.87 -14.57
C PRO A 429 -31.75 5.61 -15.35
N PRO A 430 -31.31 4.41 -14.92
CA PRO A 430 -31.48 3.18 -15.67
C PRO A 430 -32.96 2.89 -15.90
N ARG A 431 -33.30 2.56 -17.14
CA ARG A 431 -34.65 2.16 -17.55
C ARG A 431 -34.80 0.66 -17.31
N LEU A 432 -35.81 0.24 -16.56
CA LEU A 432 -36.12 -1.18 -16.37
C LEU A 432 -36.52 -1.78 -17.73
N PHE A 433 -35.84 -2.86 -18.12
CA PHE A 433 -36.20 -3.85 -19.15
C PHE A 433 -37.14 -3.39 -20.27
N GLY A 434 -36.60 -3.23 -21.49
CA GLY A 434 -37.32 -3.53 -22.74
C GLY A 434 -38.60 -2.76 -23.09
N GLY A 435 -38.91 -1.66 -22.41
CA GLY A 435 -39.92 -0.70 -22.86
C GLY A 435 -39.22 0.45 -23.60
N GLY A 436 -39.73 0.86 -24.76
CA GLY A 436 -39.27 2.06 -25.48
C GLY A 436 -39.32 3.34 -24.63
N GLU A 437 -39.26 4.52 -25.25
CA GLU A 437 -39.16 5.83 -24.58
C GLU A 437 -40.16 6.13 -23.44
N SER A 438 -41.18 5.29 -23.24
CA SER A 438 -42.27 5.44 -22.28
C SER A 438 -42.22 4.50 -21.05
N GLY A 439 -41.15 3.72 -20.84
CA GLY A 439 -41.04 2.83 -19.66
C GLY A 439 -40.87 3.59 -18.33
N PRO A 440 -41.39 3.08 -17.20
CA PRO A 440 -41.23 3.72 -15.89
C PRO A 440 -39.75 3.81 -15.52
N ARG A 441 -39.26 5.04 -15.34
CA ARG A 441 -37.90 5.33 -14.88
C ARG A 441 -37.81 5.03 -13.39
N MET A 442 -36.86 4.19 -12.95
CA MET A 442 -36.47 4.25 -11.54
C MET A 442 -35.86 5.63 -11.29
N VAL A 443 -36.16 6.24 -10.15
CA VAL A 443 -35.38 7.37 -9.63
C VAL A 443 -34.04 6.79 -9.17
N GLY A 444 -33.17 6.51 -10.14
CA GLY A 444 -31.83 5.98 -9.94
C GLY A 444 -30.91 7.09 -9.48
N GLY A 445 -30.22 6.84 -8.38
CA GLY A 445 -29.24 7.74 -7.77
C GLY A 445 -28.39 6.94 -6.81
N LEU A 446 -27.17 7.42 -6.56
CA LEU A 446 -26.22 6.79 -5.64
C LEU A 446 -26.86 6.58 -4.28
N SER A 447 -26.62 5.42 -3.66
CA SER A 447 -27.20 5.07 -2.35
C SER A 447 -26.44 5.68 -1.16
N GLN A 448 -25.18 6.05 -1.37
CA GLN A 448 -24.26 6.56 -0.35
C GLN A 448 -23.14 7.37 -1.04
N PRO A 449 -22.34 8.16 -0.29
CA PRO A 449 -21.21 8.88 -0.89
C PRO A 449 -20.20 7.92 -1.52
N LEU A 450 -19.69 8.31 -2.68
CA LEU A 450 -18.80 7.51 -3.51
C LEU A 450 -17.57 8.34 -3.89
N ASN A 451 -16.39 7.83 -3.57
CA ASN A 451 -15.11 8.34 -3.99
C ASN A 451 -14.69 7.64 -5.28
N VAL A 452 -14.52 8.41 -6.36
CA VAL A 452 -14.08 7.90 -7.65
C VAL A 452 -12.65 8.35 -7.90
N TYR A 453 -11.77 7.37 -8.12
CA TYR A 453 -10.40 7.57 -8.54
C TYR A 453 -10.29 7.16 -10.01
N SER A 454 -10.20 8.15 -10.91
CA SER A 454 -10.05 7.93 -12.35
C SER A 454 -8.61 8.16 -12.79
N LYS A 455 -8.17 7.40 -13.80
CA LYS A 455 -6.84 7.56 -14.38
C LYS A 455 -6.88 7.29 -15.88
N GLY A 456 -6.45 8.26 -16.69
CA GLY A 456 -6.24 8.06 -18.13
C GLY A 456 -5.08 7.12 -18.44
N LEU A 457 -4.97 6.66 -19.70
CA LEU A 457 -3.86 5.80 -20.15
C LEU A 457 -2.50 6.51 -20.05
N ASP A 458 -2.46 7.82 -20.32
CA ASP A 458 -1.24 8.64 -20.34
C ASP A 458 -0.98 9.40 -19.02
N GLU A 459 -1.90 9.32 -18.07
CA GLU A 459 -1.79 10.02 -16.79
C GLU A 459 -1.04 9.14 -15.77
N LEU A 460 -0.10 9.73 -15.03
CA LEU A 460 0.65 9.00 -13.98
C LEU A 460 -0.07 9.03 -12.62
N GLU A 461 -0.84 10.07 -12.35
CA GLU A 461 -1.52 10.31 -11.08
C GLU A 461 -3.00 9.92 -11.15
N TRP A 462 -3.60 9.60 -9.99
CA TRP A 462 -5.02 9.30 -9.88
C TRP A 462 -5.81 10.60 -9.64
N ASN A 463 -6.79 10.87 -10.49
CA ASN A 463 -7.71 11.99 -10.30
C ASN A 463 -8.81 11.60 -9.30
N PHE A 464 -8.95 12.38 -8.24
CA PHE A 464 -9.95 12.13 -7.19
C PHE A 464 -11.20 12.99 -7.41
N THR A 465 -12.36 12.35 -7.53
CA THR A 465 -13.67 13.00 -7.63
C THR A 465 -14.64 12.42 -6.60
N PRO A 466 -15.05 13.19 -5.56
CA PRO A 466 -16.04 12.75 -4.60
C PRO A 466 -17.47 13.00 -5.11
N TYR A 467 -18.37 12.05 -4.85
CA TYR A 467 -19.79 12.13 -5.12
C TYR A 467 -20.59 12.04 -3.84
N GLU A 468 -21.47 12.99 -3.60
CA GLU A 468 -22.46 12.93 -2.52
C GLU A 468 -23.83 12.60 -3.14
N PRO A 469 -24.59 11.63 -2.58
CA PRO A 469 -25.90 11.33 -3.09
C PRO A 469 -26.84 12.51 -2.84
N ASP A 470 -27.61 12.90 -3.85
CA ASP A 470 -28.68 13.88 -3.68
C ASP A 470 -29.69 13.34 -2.66
N CYS A 471 -29.77 13.99 -1.50
CA CYS A 471 -30.78 13.72 -0.49
C CYS A 471 -32.18 14.02 -1.06
N ALA A 472 -32.80 13.03 -1.71
CA ALA A 472 -34.15 13.16 -2.20
C ALA A 472 -35.16 12.94 -1.04
N LEU A 473 -35.77 14.07 -0.65
CA LEU A 473 -37.09 14.22 0.01
C LEU A 473 -37.15 14.00 1.53
N GLY A 474 -37.12 15.11 2.29
CA GLY A 474 -37.82 15.15 3.59
C GLY A 474 -37.26 15.97 4.76
N HIS A 475 -36.31 16.89 4.60
CA HIS A 475 -36.02 17.83 5.69
C HIS A 475 -35.44 19.16 5.19
N HIS A 476 -36.22 20.23 5.28
CA HIS A 476 -35.68 21.59 5.27
C HIS A 476 -34.86 21.79 6.55
N GLY A 477 -33.56 21.56 6.48
CA GLY A 477 -32.66 21.82 7.60
C GLY A 477 -31.19 21.71 7.23
N ALA A 478 -30.49 22.84 7.31
CA ALA A 478 -29.04 23.01 7.24
C ALA A 478 -28.38 22.88 5.86
N ARG A 479 -28.38 24.00 5.14
CA ARG A 479 -27.34 24.39 4.19
C ARG A 479 -25.95 24.20 4.82
N THR A 480 -25.17 23.21 4.40
CA THR A 480 -23.71 23.33 4.46
C THR A 480 -23.30 24.25 3.31
N ARG A 481 -22.80 25.44 3.66
CA ARG A 481 -22.12 26.30 2.68
C ARG A 481 -20.94 25.51 2.10
N PRO A 482 -20.64 25.59 0.80
CA PRO A 482 -19.36 25.13 0.30
C PRO A 482 -18.26 25.93 1.03
N VAL A 483 -17.31 25.22 1.63
CA VAL A 483 -16.11 25.83 2.21
C VAL A 483 -15.24 26.26 1.04
N SER A 484 -15.15 27.56 0.81
CA SER A 484 -14.17 28.11 -0.11
C SER A 484 -12.77 27.79 0.44
N PHE A 485 -12.03 26.91 -0.23
CA PHE A 485 -10.59 26.78 -0.02
C PHE A 485 -9.92 28.09 -0.42
N HIS A 486 -9.59 28.92 0.56
CA HIS A 486 -8.71 30.08 0.37
C HIS A 486 -7.26 29.63 0.51
N GLU A 487 -6.73 28.94 -0.48
CA GLU A 487 -5.28 28.77 -0.64
C GLU A 487 -4.91 28.40 -2.09
N ALA A 488 -5.45 29.15 -3.06
CA ALA A 488 -4.84 29.21 -4.39
C ALA A 488 -3.82 30.36 -4.39
N GLN A 489 -2.54 30.02 -4.42
CA GLN A 489 -1.47 30.98 -4.71
C GLN A 489 -1.68 31.58 -6.10
N LEU A 490 -2.29 32.76 -6.17
CA LEU A 490 -2.49 33.49 -7.42
C LEU A 490 -1.27 34.37 -7.70
N ASN A 491 -0.64 34.15 -8.86
CA ASN A 491 0.43 34.98 -9.40
C ASN A 491 0.01 36.44 -9.59
N ARG A 492 0.98 37.35 -9.50
CA ARG A 492 0.87 38.83 -9.47
C ARG A 492 0.17 39.52 -10.65
N SER A 493 -0.36 38.82 -11.64
CA SER A 493 -0.93 39.43 -12.86
C SER A 493 -2.45 39.70 -12.80
N TRP A 494 -3.15 39.33 -11.73
CA TRP A 494 -4.58 39.61 -11.58
C TRP A 494 -4.82 40.84 -10.70
N GLY A 495 -4.81 42.01 -11.32
CA GLY A 495 -5.24 43.26 -10.72
C GLY A 495 -6.04 44.09 -11.73
N GLY A 496 -7.29 44.40 -11.39
CA GLY A 496 -8.09 45.44 -12.06
C GLY A 496 -9.38 44.93 -12.71
N GLU A 497 -10.53 45.33 -12.14
CA GLU A 497 -11.83 45.46 -12.80
C GLU A 497 -12.51 44.21 -13.41
N ALA A 498 -13.05 43.32 -12.57
CA ALA A 498 -14.12 42.41 -12.99
C ALA A 498 -15.10 42.13 -11.84
N ARG A 499 -16.03 43.06 -11.59
CA ARG A 499 -17.16 42.88 -10.66
C ARG A 499 -18.49 42.86 -11.41
N LYS A 500 -18.70 41.91 -12.31
CA LYS A 500 -20.04 41.58 -12.85
C LYS A 500 -20.11 40.09 -13.24
N SER A 501 -20.18 39.20 -12.27
CA SER A 501 -20.54 37.79 -12.47
C SER A 501 -21.90 37.52 -11.81
N VAL A 502 -22.86 36.97 -12.56
CA VAL A 502 -24.17 36.55 -12.02
C VAL A 502 -24.07 35.10 -11.55
N LEU A 503 -24.58 34.83 -10.35
CA LEU A 503 -24.60 33.51 -9.73
C LEU A 503 -25.75 32.69 -10.33
N VAL A 504 -25.45 31.61 -11.06
CA VAL A 504 -26.48 30.64 -11.48
C VAL A 504 -26.57 29.55 -10.42
N GLY A 505 -27.72 29.48 -9.75
CA GLY A 505 -27.94 28.65 -8.57
C GLY A 505 -28.20 27.18 -8.90
N ASN A 506 -27.15 26.43 -9.26
CA ASN A 506 -27.19 24.96 -9.38
C ASN A 506 -26.11 24.25 -8.52
N GLY A 507 -25.50 24.95 -7.56
CA GLY A 507 -24.66 24.30 -6.53
C GLY A 507 -23.23 23.89 -6.94
N PHE A 508 -22.81 24.10 -8.19
CA PHE A 508 -21.42 23.90 -8.63
C PHE A 508 -20.78 25.25 -8.98
N GLY A 509 -19.64 25.59 -8.37
CA GLY A 509 -18.97 26.89 -8.50
C GLY A 509 -18.23 27.07 -9.83
N GLY A 510 -18.94 27.13 -10.95
CA GLY A 510 -18.41 27.49 -12.27
C GLY A 510 -18.84 28.90 -12.71
N PHE A 511 -17.90 29.70 -13.21
CA PHE A 511 -18.21 30.98 -13.86
C PHE A 511 -18.40 30.74 -15.36
N LEU A 512 -19.62 30.96 -15.85
CA LEU A 512 -19.89 31.01 -17.29
C LEU A 512 -19.48 32.40 -17.80
N ALA A 513 -18.55 32.48 -18.75
CA ALA A 513 -18.27 33.74 -19.43
C ALA A 513 -19.51 34.13 -20.25
N VAL A 514 -20.11 35.26 -19.90
CA VAL A 514 -21.23 35.84 -20.66
C VAL A 514 -20.64 36.41 -21.96
N PRO A 515 -21.12 36.00 -23.15
CA PRO A 515 -20.76 36.68 -24.39
C PRO A 515 -21.22 38.14 -24.31
N GLU A 516 -20.37 39.09 -24.72
CA GLU A 516 -20.79 40.47 -24.91
C GLU A 516 -21.78 40.50 -26.08
N ASP A 517 -23.08 40.61 -25.77
CA ASP A 517 -24.12 40.92 -26.74
C ASP A 517 -23.97 42.39 -27.16
N ASP A 518 -23.16 42.65 -28.19
CA ASP A 518 -23.41 43.78 -29.08
C ASP A 518 -24.54 43.40 -30.06
N ASP A 519 -25.52 44.30 -30.13
CA ASP A 519 -26.62 44.37 -31.10
C ASP A 519 -27.81 43.41 -30.95
N ARG A 520 -28.67 43.77 -29.99
CA ARG A 520 -30.11 43.44 -30.02
C ARG A 520 -30.79 44.14 -31.21
N PRO A 521 -31.56 43.43 -32.07
CA PRO A 521 -32.28 44.08 -33.16
C PRO A 521 -33.46 44.90 -32.61
N GLN A 522 -33.43 46.22 -32.84
CA GLN A 522 -34.54 47.11 -32.55
C GLN A 522 -35.56 47.09 -33.70
N SER A 523 -36.79 46.70 -33.37
CA SER A 523 -37.96 46.87 -34.22
C SER A 523 -38.49 48.31 -34.15
N SER A 524 -38.96 48.78 -35.31
CA SER A 524 -39.90 49.89 -35.56
C SER A 524 -39.43 51.35 -35.44
N GLY A 525 -39.37 52.01 -36.61
CA GLY A 525 -40.16 53.22 -36.85
C GLY A 525 -39.47 54.58 -36.79
N GLY A 526 -39.20 55.17 -37.97
CA GLY A 526 -39.55 56.58 -38.20
C GLY A 526 -38.43 57.63 -38.26
N TYR A 527 -38.06 57.95 -39.50
CA TYR A 527 -37.86 59.30 -40.06
C TYR A 527 -36.65 60.22 -39.67
N LYS A 528 -35.89 60.48 -40.75
CA LYS A 528 -35.33 61.77 -41.28
C LYS A 528 -33.83 62.08 -41.08
N ARG A 529 -33.13 62.01 -42.24
CA ARG A 529 -32.23 62.99 -42.90
C ARG A 529 -31.54 63.99 -41.94
N ALA A 530 -30.22 64.18 -41.93
CA ALA A 530 -29.45 64.78 -43.03
C ALA A 530 -27.99 65.01 -42.58
N SER A 531 -27.09 64.87 -43.55
CA SER A 531 -25.90 65.70 -43.82
C SER A 531 -24.83 65.98 -42.75
N ARG A 532 -23.61 65.62 -43.17
CA ARG A 532 -22.38 66.42 -43.19
C ARG A 532 -21.66 66.75 -41.88
N GLN A 533 -20.40 66.31 -41.90
CA GLN A 533 -19.19 67.09 -41.61
C GLN A 533 -18.84 67.38 -40.15
N ASP A 534 -17.73 66.74 -39.78
CA ASP A 534 -16.48 67.40 -39.42
C ASP A 534 -16.19 67.81 -37.97
N LEU A 535 -14.93 67.46 -37.66
CA LEU A 535 -13.94 68.22 -36.88
C LEU A 535 -14.04 68.15 -35.36
N TRP A 536 -13.19 67.27 -34.82
CA TRP A 536 -12.12 67.61 -33.87
C TRP A 536 -12.37 68.82 -32.96
N ARG A 537 -12.71 68.52 -31.71
CA ARG A 537 -12.06 69.11 -30.54
C ARG A 537 -11.81 68.05 -29.50
#